data_AF-A0A7K9I4W6-F1
#
_entry.id   AF-A0A7K9I4W6-F1
#
_cell.length_a   1.000
_cell.length_b   1.000
_cell.length_c   1.000
_cell.angle_alpha   90.00
_cell.angle_beta   90.00
_cell.angle_gamma   90.00
#
_symmetry.space_group_name_H-M   'P 1'
#
loop_
_entity.id
_entity.type
_entity.pdbx_description
1 polymer ?
#
loop_
_entity_poly.entity_id
_entity_poly.type
_entity_poly.pdbx_seq_one_letter_code
_entity_poly.pdbx_strand_id
1 'polypeptide(L)'
;RGKMEEREVHSADGILGHLEALEAEAQEAAVKQEEQEQQQEKMARLQARVQELRLQRDELQAKVKLQQQGQLGEGGIVLDPGQPRAQAVLEWKIKSLKSLLEIFYLTGISAKRSKHGICFSISTAFEGTYLDSYHLELLIQPQVRIHHHSIPIFIPLEQLSKKYLQTNLRSFLALLSHHLNAYVGRRYQADQFQEHFAEQLEGSLQRNSLCNLLVFNYKVAREGKSFLLNARLLYRDPCSTLPSEAIVSCTAEASAALAEVAAAHSALYRQIPLHRAF
;
A
#
# COMPACT_ATOMS: atom_id res chain seq x y z
N ARG A 1 -21.88 -34.36 62.36
CA ARG A 1 -22.98 -35.33 62.14
C ARG A 1 -24.15 -34.53 61.60
N GLY A 2 -24.41 -34.57 60.29
CA GLY A 2 -25.41 -33.69 59.68
C GLY A 2 -25.80 -34.12 58.27
N LYS A 3 -26.97 -34.78 58.21
CA LYS A 3 -27.96 -34.86 57.11
C LYS A 3 -27.54 -35.42 55.75
N MET A 4 -27.86 -36.70 55.55
CA MET A 4 -28.40 -37.23 54.29
C MET A 4 -29.81 -36.64 54.08
N GLU A 5 -30.06 -36.09 52.91
CA GLU A 5 -31.40 -35.92 52.35
C GLU A 5 -31.36 -36.50 50.93
N GLU A 6 -32.01 -37.65 50.77
CA GLU A 6 -32.40 -38.20 49.48
C GLU A 6 -33.40 -37.25 48.82
N ARG A 7 -33.19 -36.95 47.53
CA ARG A 7 -34.27 -36.67 46.60
C ARG A 7 -33.93 -37.30 45.26
N GLU A 8 -34.49 -38.48 45.04
CA GLU A 8 -34.80 -38.95 43.69
C GLU A 8 -35.75 -37.95 43.02
N VAL A 9 -35.37 -37.47 41.84
CA VAL A 9 -36.29 -36.94 40.83
C VAL A 9 -35.92 -37.63 39.53
N HIS A 10 -36.71 -38.63 39.15
CA HIS A 10 -36.59 -39.28 37.85
C HIS A 10 -37.25 -38.43 36.76
N SER A 11 -36.48 -38.24 35.67
CA SER A 11 -36.90 -38.33 34.27
C SER A 11 -37.55 -37.12 33.58
N ALA A 12 -36.73 -36.44 32.77
CA ALA A 12 -37.12 -35.92 31.44
C ALA A 12 -35.93 -35.84 30.44
N ASP A 13 -34.67 -36.01 30.88
CA ASP A 13 -33.50 -36.29 30.03
C ASP A 13 -33.06 -37.74 30.25
N GLY A 14 -33.84 -38.67 29.72
CA GLY A 14 -33.59 -40.10 29.87
C GLY A 14 -32.26 -40.52 29.23
N ILE A 15 -31.74 -41.67 29.65
CA ILE A 15 -30.52 -42.34 29.16
C ILE A 15 -30.29 -42.20 27.63
N LEU A 16 -31.36 -42.14 26.85
CA LEU A 16 -31.35 -41.87 25.41
C LEU A 16 -30.71 -40.51 25.02
N GLY A 17 -31.04 -39.40 25.68
CA GLY A 17 -30.44 -38.09 25.40
C GLY A 17 -28.95 -38.03 25.77
N HIS A 18 -28.54 -38.78 26.81
CA HIS A 18 -27.12 -38.95 27.13
C HIS A 18 -26.39 -39.80 26.08
N LEU A 19 -27.04 -40.82 25.54
CA LEU A 19 -26.50 -41.63 24.44
C LEU A 19 -26.39 -40.83 23.14
N GLU A 20 -27.38 -39.99 22.81
CA GLU A 20 -27.33 -39.09 21.65
C GLU A 20 -26.19 -38.06 21.77
N ALA A 21 -25.97 -37.49 22.97
CA ALA A 21 -24.85 -36.59 23.21
C ALA A 21 -23.49 -37.29 23.04
N LEU A 22 -23.37 -38.53 23.55
CA LEU A 22 -22.15 -39.34 23.37
C LEU A 22 -21.91 -39.74 21.91
N GLU A 23 -22.98 -40.01 21.14
CA GLU A 23 -22.88 -40.29 19.71
C GLU A 23 -22.44 -39.06 18.92
N ALA A 24 -22.98 -37.88 19.23
CA ALA A 24 -22.57 -36.62 18.62
C ALA A 24 -21.10 -36.28 18.92
N GLU A 25 -20.66 -36.46 20.17
CA GLU A 25 -19.25 -36.27 20.56
C GLU A 25 -18.32 -37.26 19.85
N ALA A 26 -18.72 -38.52 19.70
CA ALA A 26 -17.95 -39.54 18.98
C ALA A 26 -17.86 -39.22 17.47
N GLN A 27 -18.95 -38.76 16.86
CA GLN A 27 -18.96 -38.33 15.45
C GLN A 27 -18.10 -37.08 15.24
N GLU A 28 -18.18 -36.09 16.12
CA GLU A 28 -17.35 -34.88 16.03
C GLU A 28 -15.86 -35.20 16.22
N ALA A 29 -15.52 -36.12 17.14
CA ALA A 29 -14.16 -36.61 17.33
C ALA A 29 -13.63 -37.34 16.08
N ALA A 30 -14.45 -38.17 15.44
CA ALA A 30 -14.10 -38.88 14.21
C ALA A 30 -13.83 -37.92 13.05
N VAL A 31 -14.68 -36.90 12.85
CA VAL A 31 -14.48 -35.88 11.82
C VAL A 31 -13.20 -35.07 12.07
N LYS A 32 -12.96 -34.65 13.32
CA LYS A 32 -11.73 -33.93 13.68
C LYS A 32 -10.48 -34.77 13.45
N GLN A 33 -10.54 -36.07 13.70
CA GLN A 33 -9.44 -36.99 13.46
C GLN A 33 -9.17 -37.15 11.95
N GLU A 34 -10.22 -37.32 11.14
CA GLU A 34 -10.10 -37.42 9.69
C GLU A 34 -9.52 -36.13 9.07
N GLU A 35 -9.94 -34.96 9.55
CA GLU A 35 -9.37 -33.67 9.13
C GLU A 35 -7.88 -33.55 9.47
N GLN A 36 -7.46 -34.03 10.65
CA GLN A 36 -6.06 -34.03 11.06
C GLN A 36 -5.21 -34.99 10.20
N GLU A 37 -5.74 -36.17 9.88
CA GLU A 37 -5.09 -37.14 8.99
C GLU A 37 -4.92 -36.55 7.58
N GLN A 38 -5.96 -35.93 7.02
CA GLN A 38 -5.89 -35.25 5.72
C GLN A 38 -4.88 -34.08 5.72
N GLN A 39 -4.78 -33.34 6.82
CA GLN A 39 -3.78 -32.28 6.96
C GLN A 39 -2.36 -32.85 7.01
N GLN A 40 -2.15 -33.94 7.75
CA GLN A 40 -0.86 -34.61 7.81
C GLN A 40 -0.43 -35.17 6.45
N GLU A 41 -1.33 -35.79 5.69
CA GLU A 41 -1.05 -36.25 4.33
C GLU A 41 -0.67 -35.12 3.38
N LYS A 42 -1.41 -33.99 3.42
CA LYS A 42 -1.09 -32.80 2.63
C LYS A 42 0.29 -32.24 2.98
N MET A 43 0.62 -32.19 4.28
CA MET A 43 1.92 -31.75 4.76
C MET A 43 3.05 -32.68 4.30
N ALA A 44 2.85 -33.99 4.38
CA ALA A 44 3.82 -34.98 3.91
C ALA A 44 4.06 -34.85 2.39
N ARG A 45 2.98 -34.69 1.59
CA ARG A 45 3.09 -34.49 0.14
C ARG A 45 3.86 -33.22 -0.22
N LEU A 46 3.60 -32.11 0.48
CA LEU A 46 4.31 -30.85 0.26
C LEU A 46 5.80 -30.97 0.64
N GLN A 47 6.11 -31.65 1.75
CA GLN A 47 7.48 -31.91 2.16
C GLN A 47 8.25 -32.75 1.13
N ALA A 48 7.63 -33.80 0.59
CA ALA A 48 8.22 -34.60 -0.47
C ALA A 48 8.53 -33.76 -1.73
N ARG A 49 7.58 -32.89 -2.13
CA ARG A 49 7.77 -31.99 -3.27
C ARG A 49 8.91 -30.99 -3.04
N VAL A 50 9.05 -30.47 -1.82
CA VAL A 50 10.16 -29.58 -1.46
C VAL A 50 11.50 -30.30 -1.55
N GLN A 51 11.60 -31.56 -1.13
CA GLN A 51 12.83 -32.32 -1.25
C GLN A 51 13.19 -32.60 -2.71
N GLU A 52 12.22 -32.97 -3.54
CA GLU A 52 12.41 -33.17 -4.98
C GLU A 52 12.95 -31.89 -5.66
N LEU A 53 12.35 -30.74 -5.37
CA LEU A 53 12.80 -29.45 -5.92
C LEU A 53 14.20 -29.06 -5.42
N ARG A 54 14.57 -29.44 -4.20
CA ARG A 54 15.93 -29.22 -3.67
C ARG A 54 16.95 -30.09 -4.41
N LEU A 55 16.64 -31.35 -4.67
CA LEU A 55 17.49 -32.23 -5.47
C LEU A 55 17.68 -31.69 -6.89
N GLN A 56 16.60 -31.25 -7.54
CA GLN A 56 16.68 -30.64 -8.87
C GLN A 56 17.53 -29.36 -8.87
N ARG A 57 17.38 -28.50 -7.86
CA ARG A 57 18.23 -27.31 -7.69
C ARG A 57 19.69 -27.70 -7.54
N ASP A 58 20.00 -28.68 -6.70
CA ASP A 58 21.37 -29.08 -6.41
C ASP A 58 22.02 -29.73 -7.63
N GLU A 59 21.28 -30.51 -8.42
CA GLU A 59 21.71 -31.06 -9.70
C GLU A 59 22.01 -29.94 -10.73
N LEU A 60 21.12 -28.96 -10.84
CA LEU A 60 21.32 -27.81 -11.73
C LEU A 60 22.52 -26.96 -11.28
N GLN A 61 22.68 -26.75 -9.97
CA GLN A 61 23.85 -26.06 -9.43
C GLN A 61 25.15 -26.82 -9.68
N ALA A 62 25.15 -28.15 -9.57
CA ALA A 62 26.31 -28.99 -9.88
C ALA A 62 26.67 -28.92 -11.37
N LYS A 63 25.68 -29.01 -12.26
CA LYS A 63 25.85 -28.82 -13.72
C LYS A 63 26.47 -27.47 -14.04
N VAL A 64 26.00 -26.40 -13.40
CA VAL A 64 26.54 -25.04 -13.56
C VAL A 64 27.99 -24.93 -13.03
N LYS A 65 28.31 -25.55 -11.89
CA LYS A 65 29.67 -25.55 -11.32
C LYS A 65 30.67 -26.33 -12.18
N LEU A 66 30.29 -27.51 -12.68
CA LEU A 66 31.10 -28.32 -13.59
C LEU A 66 31.42 -27.56 -14.88
N GLN A 67 30.44 -26.85 -15.45
CA GLN A 67 30.65 -26.00 -16.62
C GLN A 67 31.57 -24.80 -16.34
N GLN A 68 31.51 -24.22 -15.13
CA GLN A 68 32.42 -23.14 -14.72
C GLN A 68 33.85 -23.62 -14.48
N GLN A 69 34.04 -24.83 -13.97
CA GLN A 69 35.37 -25.42 -13.73
C GLN A 69 36.01 -25.97 -15.01
N GLY A 70 35.21 -26.53 -15.94
CA GLY A 70 35.69 -27.01 -17.25
C GLY A 70 36.16 -25.90 -18.20
N GLN A 71 35.81 -24.63 -17.93
CA GLN A 71 36.34 -23.48 -18.68
C GLN A 71 37.71 -22.99 -18.17
N LEU A 72 38.20 -23.53 -17.04
CA LEU A 72 39.48 -23.15 -16.40
C LEU A 72 40.62 -24.16 -16.65
N GLY A 73 40.34 -25.31 -17.29
CA GLY A 73 41.32 -26.33 -17.68
C GLY A 73 41.41 -26.47 -19.20
N GLU A 74 42.60 -26.22 -19.73
CA GLU A 74 43.12 -26.38 -21.10
C GLU A 74 42.26 -27.06 -22.19
N GLY A 75 42.19 -26.36 -23.34
CA GLY A 75 42.61 -26.89 -24.65
C GLY A 75 41.85 -28.07 -25.25
N GLY A 76 40.92 -27.79 -26.16
CA GLY A 76 40.41 -28.79 -27.11
C GLY A 76 38.97 -28.55 -27.54
N ILE A 77 38.81 -28.22 -28.81
CA ILE A 77 37.52 -27.91 -29.46
C ILE A 77 36.61 -29.14 -29.46
N VAL A 78 35.46 -29.06 -28.79
CA VAL A 78 34.18 -29.57 -29.31
C VAL A 78 33.11 -28.55 -28.92
N LEU A 79 32.68 -27.74 -29.89
CA LEU A 79 31.55 -26.83 -29.76
C LEU A 79 30.26 -27.68 -29.76
N ASP A 80 29.68 -27.88 -28.58
CA ASP A 80 28.30 -28.35 -28.45
C ASP A 80 27.33 -27.19 -28.80
N PRO A 81 26.47 -27.31 -29.83
CA PRO A 81 25.59 -26.23 -30.27
C PRO A 81 24.44 -25.91 -29.29
N GLY A 82 24.32 -26.63 -28.17
CA GLY A 82 23.26 -26.45 -27.18
C GLY A 82 23.58 -25.49 -26.02
N GLN A 83 24.80 -24.97 -25.88
CA GLN A 83 25.15 -24.12 -24.74
C GLN A 83 24.88 -22.63 -25.00
N PRO A 84 24.14 -21.93 -24.11
CA PRO A 84 24.05 -20.48 -24.19
C PRO A 84 25.45 -19.90 -23.98
N ARG A 85 25.98 -19.24 -25.03
CA ARG A 85 27.27 -18.53 -24.97
C ARG A 85 27.31 -17.69 -23.69
N ALA A 86 28.45 -17.63 -23.00
CA ALA A 86 28.61 -16.86 -21.75
C ALA A 86 28.10 -15.40 -21.89
N GLN A 87 28.19 -14.85 -23.09
CA GLN A 87 27.63 -13.55 -23.47
C GLN A 87 26.10 -13.48 -23.40
N ALA A 88 25.37 -14.50 -23.87
CA ALA A 88 23.92 -14.58 -23.75
C ALA A 88 23.47 -14.69 -22.28
N VAL A 89 24.24 -15.40 -21.44
CA VAL A 89 23.99 -15.47 -19.99
C VAL A 89 24.21 -14.10 -19.33
N LEU A 90 25.26 -13.37 -19.72
CA LEU A 90 25.53 -12.04 -19.20
C LEU A 90 24.46 -11.03 -19.63
N GLU A 91 24.07 -11.03 -20.90
CA GLU A 91 23.00 -10.18 -21.44
C GLU A 91 21.67 -10.46 -20.73
N TRP A 92 21.33 -11.73 -20.52
CA TRP A 92 20.14 -12.12 -19.77
C TRP A 92 20.20 -11.63 -18.31
N LYS A 93 21.36 -11.72 -17.65
CA LYS A 93 21.55 -11.19 -16.29
C LYS A 93 21.39 -9.67 -16.23
N ILE A 94 21.99 -8.94 -17.18
CA ILE A 94 21.86 -7.48 -17.28
C ILE A 94 20.41 -7.09 -17.51
N LYS A 95 19.72 -7.77 -18.44
CA LYS A 95 18.29 -7.53 -18.71
C LYS A 95 17.45 -7.79 -17.46
N SER A 96 17.69 -8.91 -16.78
CA SER A 96 17.00 -9.26 -15.54
C SER A 96 17.21 -8.23 -14.43
N LEU A 97 18.44 -7.72 -14.26
CA LEU A 97 18.74 -6.68 -13.28
C LEU A 97 18.10 -5.33 -13.62
N LYS A 98 18.04 -4.97 -14.91
CA LYS A 98 17.32 -3.77 -15.37
C LYS A 98 15.83 -3.87 -15.08
N SER A 99 15.20 -4.99 -15.43
CA SER A 99 13.79 -5.22 -15.13
C SER A 99 13.51 -5.21 -13.62
N LEU A 100 14.41 -5.77 -12.81
CA LEU A 100 14.28 -5.71 -11.35
C LEU A 100 14.37 -4.27 -10.82
N LEU A 101 15.28 -3.48 -11.37
CA LEU A 101 15.45 -2.07 -11.02
C LEU A 101 14.21 -1.24 -11.42
N GLU A 102 13.63 -1.50 -12.59
CA GLU A 102 12.35 -0.91 -13.02
C GLU A 102 11.22 -1.23 -12.04
N ILE A 103 11.10 -2.49 -11.60
CA ILE A 103 10.12 -2.89 -10.58
C ILE A 103 10.35 -2.15 -9.25
N PHE A 104 11.60 -1.97 -8.83
CA PHE A 104 11.89 -1.20 -7.62
C PHE A 104 11.52 0.29 -7.74
N TYR A 105 11.67 0.89 -8.93
CA TYR A 105 11.18 2.25 -9.15
C TYR A 105 9.66 2.37 -8.99
N LEU A 106 8.92 1.28 -9.25
CA LEU A 106 7.47 1.26 -9.02
C LEU A 106 7.08 1.44 -7.54
N THR A 107 7.99 1.14 -6.60
CA THR A 107 7.77 1.37 -5.17
C THR A 107 7.77 2.87 -4.79
N GLY A 108 8.18 3.74 -5.72
CA GLY A 108 8.27 5.18 -5.48
C GLY A 108 9.47 5.62 -4.64
N ILE A 109 10.29 4.70 -4.13
CA ILE A 109 11.49 5.04 -3.35
C ILE A 109 12.70 4.32 -3.96
N SER A 110 13.69 5.08 -4.38
CA SER A 110 14.98 4.57 -4.86
C SER A 110 16.13 5.17 -4.06
N ALA A 111 17.27 4.48 -4.05
CA ALA A 111 18.46 4.92 -3.32
C ALA A 111 19.69 4.77 -4.20
N LYS A 112 20.57 5.77 -4.15
CA LYS A 112 21.89 5.76 -4.77
C LYS A 112 22.96 6.15 -3.76
N ARG A 113 24.16 5.61 -3.91
CA ARG A 113 25.32 6.04 -3.11
C ARG A 113 25.72 7.46 -3.53
N SER A 114 25.91 8.35 -2.56
CA SER A 114 26.43 9.70 -2.77
C SER A 114 27.86 9.81 -2.23
N LYS A 115 28.51 10.96 -2.44
CA LYS A 115 29.85 11.25 -1.88
C LYS A 115 29.85 11.24 -0.35
N HIS A 116 28.73 11.60 0.27
CA HIS A 116 28.62 11.79 1.72
C HIS A 116 27.84 10.65 2.42
N GLY A 117 27.13 9.80 1.66
CA GLY A 117 26.37 8.68 2.21
C GLY A 117 25.41 8.07 1.20
N ILE A 118 24.12 8.16 1.47
CA ILE A 118 23.05 7.66 0.60
C ILE A 118 22.09 8.78 0.24
N CYS A 119 21.74 8.88 -1.04
CA CYS A 119 20.72 9.78 -1.55
C CYS A 119 19.48 8.96 -1.92
N PHE A 120 18.37 9.22 -1.25
CA PHE A 120 17.05 8.68 -1.57
C PHE A 120 16.33 9.61 -2.54
N SER A 121 15.68 9.03 -3.55
CA SER A 121 14.71 9.71 -4.41
C SER A 121 13.33 9.14 -4.14
N ILE A 122 12.40 10.00 -3.73
CA ILE A 122 11.02 9.68 -3.41
C ILE A 122 10.15 10.25 -4.53
N SER A 123 9.74 9.39 -5.44
CA SER A 123 8.81 9.71 -6.52
C SER A 123 7.38 9.59 -6.01
N THR A 124 6.60 10.64 -6.21
CA THR A 124 5.18 10.68 -5.86
C THR A 124 4.33 10.25 -7.04
N ALA A 125 3.20 9.60 -6.74
CA ALA A 125 2.25 9.17 -7.73
C ALA A 125 0.82 9.34 -7.22
N PHE A 126 -0.09 9.65 -8.15
CA PHE A 126 -1.51 9.75 -7.86
C PHE A 126 -2.29 9.20 -9.05
N GLU A 127 -3.29 8.35 -8.78
CA GLU A 127 -4.14 7.70 -9.80
C GLU A 127 -3.38 7.01 -10.95
N GLY A 128 -2.20 6.46 -10.67
CA GLY A 128 -1.37 5.75 -11.65
C GLY A 128 -0.42 6.64 -12.45
N THR A 129 -0.40 7.95 -12.18
CA THR A 129 0.53 8.90 -12.83
C THR A 129 1.62 9.33 -11.85
N TYR A 130 2.88 9.27 -12.30
CA TYR A 130 4.01 9.85 -11.56
C TYR A 130 4.01 11.37 -11.69
N LEU A 131 4.24 12.05 -10.58
CA LEU A 131 4.18 13.50 -10.48
C LEU A 131 5.58 14.06 -10.15
N ASP A 132 5.82 14.42 -8.90
CA ASP A 132 7.09 15.01 -8.47
C ASP A 132 8.09 13.96 -7.96
N SER A 133 9.38 14.31 -7.96
CA SER A 133 10.42 13.55 -7.25
C SER A 133 11.15 14.44 -6.22
N TYR A 134 11.31 13.91 -5.01
CA TYR A 134 11.97 14.57 -3.89
C TYR A 134 13.23 13.83 -3.49
N HIS A 135 14.28 14.57 -3.15
CA HIS A 135 15.57 14.02 -2.81
C HIS A 135 15.88 14.20 -1.33
N LEU A 136 16.48 13.17 -0.73
CA LEU A 136 16.92 13.16 0.67
C LEU A 136 18.31 12.53 0.76
N GLU A 137 19.32 13.32 1.08
CA GLU A 137 20.69 12.85 1.31
C GLU A 137 20.93 12.61 2.81
N LEU A 138 21.34 11.39 3.15
CA LEU A 138 21.65 10.95 4.52
C LEU A 138 23.14 10.63 4.68
N LEU A 139 23.73 11.13 5.76
CA LEU A 139 25.02 10.68 6.30
C LEU A 139 24.79 9.47 7.18
N ILE A 140 25.58 8.40 7.04
CA ILE A 140 25.35 7.14 7.77
C ILE A 140 26.20 7.03 9.05
N GLN A 141 27.32 7.75 9.15
CA GLN A 141 28.28 7.60 10.25
C GLN A 141 28.63 8.93 10.91
N PRO A 142 28.77 8.98 12.25
CA PRO A 142 28.52 7.90 13.23
C PRO A 142 27.04 7.71 13.60
N GLN A 143 26.16 8.65 13.23
CA GLN A 143 24.70 8.56 13.39
C GLN A 143 24.02 8.99 12.10
N VAL A 144 22.83 8.46 11.82
CA VAL A 144 22.12 8.80 10.57
C VAL A 144 21.64 10.25 10.64
N ARG A 145 22.11 11.12 9.74
CA ARG A 145 21.74 12.55 9.73
C ARG A 145 21.32 13.01 8.34
N ILE A 146 20.37 13.92 8.29
CA ILE A 146 19.96 14.56 7.04
C ILE A 146 21.02 15.61 6.68
N HIS A 147 21.64 15.46 5.51
CA HIS A 147 22.62 16.40 4.97
C HIS A 147 21.93 17.47 4.10
N HIS A 148 21.17 17.01 3.11
CA HIS A 148 20.48 17.87 2.16
C HIS A 148 19.14 17.26 1.75
N HIS A 149 18.13 18.09 1.47
CA HIS A 149 16.85 17.63 0.97
C HIS A 149 16.13 18.67 0.12
N SER A 150 15.22 18.21 -0.76
CA SER A 150 14.27 19.06 -1.49
C SER A 150 12.85 19.01 -0.91
N ILE A 151 12.68 18.41 0.28
CA ILE A 151 11.38 18.25 0.94
C ILE A 151 10.81 19.64 1.34
N PRO A 152 9.54 19.94 1.01
CA PRO A 152 8.91 21.21 1.36
C PRO A 152 8.90 21.51 2.86
N ILE A 153 9.11 22.78 3.22
CA ILE A 153 9.27 23.25 4.61
C ILE A 153 8.09 22.95 5.54
N PHE A 154 6.90 22.79 4.98
CA PHE A 154 5.67 22.54 5.73
C PHE A 154 5.47 21.06 6.08
N ILE A 155 6.29 20.17 5.52
CA ILE A 155 6.32 18.75 5.92
C ILE A 155 7.15 18.64 7.20
N PRO A 156 6.66 17.95 8.25
CA PRO A 156 7.29 17.94 9.57
C PRO A 156 8.55 17.06 9.65
N LEU A 157 9.51 17.29 8.75
CA LEU A 157 10.70 16.45 8.56
C LEU A 157 11.54 16.32 9.84
N GLU A 158 11.68 17.40 10.61
CA GLU A 158 12.44 17.38 11.86
C GLU A 158 11.78 16.52 12.95
N GLN A 159 10.44 16.54 13.03
CA GLN A 159 9.69 15.73 13.99
C GLN A 159 9.75 14.25 13.60
N LEU A 160 9.60 13.96 12.30
CA LEU A 160 9.73 12.61 11.75
C LEU A 160 11.14 12.05 11.97
N SER A 161 12.17 12.87 11.75
CA SER A 161 13.56 12.44 11.87
C SER A 161 13.93 12.12 13.32
N LYS A 162 13.55 12.98 14.27
CA LYS A 162 13.76 12.73 15.71
C LYS A 162 13.12 11.43 16.18
N LYS A 163 11.93 11.10 15.66
CA LYS A 163 11.16 9.94 16.09
C LYS A 163 11.64 8.62 15.48
N TYR A 164 12.00 8.63 14.19
CA TYR A 164 12.19 7.39 13.43
C TYR A 164 13.57 7.23 12.77
N LEU A 165 14.34 8.29 12.55
CA LEU A 165 15.54 8.22 11.70
C LEU A 165 16.62 7.30 12.28
N GLN A 166 16.79 7.28 13.61
CA GLN A 166 17.78 6.43 14.29
C GLN A 166 17.27 5.01 14.56
N THR A 167 15.95 4.85 14.76
CA THR A 167 15.36 3.59 15.23
C THR A 167 14.85 2.73 14.08
N ASN A 168 14.19 3.35 13.09
CA ASN A 168 13.58 2.66 11.97
C ASN A 168 13.53 3.55 10.71
N LEU A 169 14.63 3.49 9.94
CA LEU A 169 14.75 4.21 8.67
C LEU A 169 13.63 3.85 7.67
N ARG A 170 13.16 2.59 7.67
CA ARG A 170 12.07 2.17 6.77
C ARG A 170 10.76 2.87 7.10
N SER A 171 10.39 2.89 8.38
CA SER A 171 9.18 3.61 8.83
C SER A 171 9.29 5.11 8.59
N PHE A 172 10.47 5.69 8.78
CA PHE A 172 10.73 7.10 8.45
C PHE A 172 10.46 7.38 6.96
N LEU A 173 11.06 6.60 6.06
CA LEU A 173 10.89 6.77 4.61
C LEU A 173 9.45 6.53 4.15
N ALA A 174 8.79 5.51 4.70
CA ALA A 174 7.39 5.21 4.39
C ALA A 174 6.46 6.36 4.80
N LEU A 175 6.61 6.88 6.04
CA LEU A 175 5.78 7.98 6.52
C LEU A 175 6.05 9.27 5.76
N LEU A 176 7.32 9.58 5.46
CA LEU A 176 7.68 10.71 4.61
C LEU A 176 7.08 10.58 3.21
N SER A 177 7.13 9.38 2.61
CA SER A 177 6.50 9.11 1.32
C SER A 177 4.99 9.34 1.36
N HIS A 178 4.30 8.92 2.43
CA HIS A 178 2.86 9.19 2.58
C HIS A 178 2.55 10.69 2.65
N HIS A 179 3.34 11.46 3.43
CA HIS A 179 3.18 12.92 3.48
C HIS A 179 3.34 13.58 2.11
N LEU A 180 4.37 13.17 1.36
CA LEU A 180 4.66 13.71 0.03
C LEU A 180 3.57 13.33 -0.98
N ASN A 181 3.17 12.05 -1.03
CA ASN A 181 2.11 11.59 -1.93
C ASN A 181 0.78 12.28 -1.63
N ALA A 182 0.43 12.46 -0.36
CA ALA A 182 -0.79 13.13 0.01
C ALA A 182 -0.79 14.62 -0.38
N TYR A 183 0.31 15.33 -0.10
CA TYR A 183 0.49 16.71 -0.53
C TYR A 183 0.39 16.86 -2.05
N VAL A 184 1.18 16.09 -2.80
CA VAL A 184 1.23 16.17 -4.25
C VAL A 184 -0.11 15.74 -4.86
N GLY A 185 -0.77 14.72 -4.31
CA GLY A 185 -2.10 14.31 -4.73
C GLY A 185 -3.16 15.41 -4.53
N ARG A 186 -3.14 16.13 -3.40
CA ARG A 186 -4.05 17.27 -3.18
C ARG A 186 -3.75 18.43 -4.13
N ARG A 187 -2.47 18.72 -4.38
CA ARG A 187 -2.05 19.76 -5.33
C ARG A 187 -2.51 19.42 -6.75
N TYR A 188 -2.28 18.18 -7.18
CA TYR A 188 -2.70 17.67 -8.48
C TYR A 188 -4.22 17.75 -8.66
N GLN A 189 -4.99 17.28 -7.68
CA GLN A 189 -6.46 17.40 -7.71
C GLN A 189 -6.90 18.86 -7.88
N ALA A 190 -6.29 19.78 -7.14
CA ALA A 190 -6.60 21.21 -7.22
C ALA A 190 -6.22 21.83 -8.58
N ASP A 191 -5.06 21.45 -9.13
CA ASP A 191 -4.60 21.90 -10.45
C ASP A 191 -5.55 21.40 -11.55
N GLN A 192 -5.84 20.09 -11.56
CA GLN A 192 -6.76 19.48 -12.53
C GLN A 192 -8.15 20.08 -12.44
N PHE A 193 -8.64 20.33 -11.22
CA PHE A 193 -9.94 20.96 -11.00
C PHE A 193 -10.00 22.37 -11.59
N GLN A 194 -8.97 23.19 -11.34
CA GLN A 194 -8.92 24.54 -11.89
C GLN A 194 -8.75 24.56 -13.41
N GLU A 195 -7.99 23.62 -13.98
CA GLU A 195 -7.77 23.52 -15.43
C GLU A 195 -9.02 23.08 -16.19
N HIS A 196 -9.74 22.06 -15.71
CA HIS A 196 -10.85 21.44 -16.44
C HIS A 196 -12.21 22.10 -16.18
N PHE A 197 -12.37 22.78 -15.03
CA PHE A 197 -13.66 23.34 -14.60
C PHE A 197 -13.62 24.86 -14.43
N ALA A 198 -12.67 25.55 -15.09
CA ALA A 198 -12.51 26.99 -15.01
C ALA A 198 -13.78 27.78 -15.37
N GLU A 199 -14.61 27.28 -16.30
CA GLU A 199 -15.83 27.96 -16.77
C GLU A 199 -16.97 27.90 -15.74
N GLN A 200 -17.03 26.82 -14.96
CA GLN A 200 -18.04 26.58 -13.93
C GLN A 200 -17.69 27.28 -12.62
N LEU A 201 -16.40 27.60 -12.41
CA LEU A 201 -15.90 28.31 -11.25
C LEU A 201 -16.20 29.81 -11.34
N GLU A 202 -16.58 30.38 -10.20
CA GLU A 202 -16.61 31.83 -10.05
C GLU A 202 -15.32 32.30 -9.39
N GLY A 203 -14.37 32.73 -10.23
CA GLY A 203 -13.03 33.13 -9.82
C GLY A 203 -12.05 31.96 -9.76
N SER A 204 -10.92 32.16 -9.08
CA SER A 204 -9.88 31.13 -8.92
C SER A 204 -10.08 30.29 -7.66
N LEU A 205 -9.60 29.05 -7.70
CA LEU A 205 -9.51 28.18 -6.53
C LEU A 205 -8.53 28.80 -5.52
N GLN A 206 -9.00 29.06 -4.31
CA GLN A 206 -8.14 29.48 -3.21
C GLN A 206 -7.59 28.26 -2.48
N ARG A 207 -6.26 28.25 -2.28
CA ARG A 207 -5.55 27.19 -1.57
C ARG A 207 -4.36 27.72 -0.80
N ASN A 208 -4.02 27.06 0.30
CA ASN A 208 -2.76 27.32 0.99
C ASN A 208 -1.62 26.46 0.44
N SER A 209 -0.38 26.74 0.85
CA SER A 209 0.82 26.05 0.34
C SER A 209 0.81 24.53 0.58
N LEU A 210 0.15 24.06 1.65
CA LEU A 210 0.00 22.63 1.98
C LEU A 210 -1.08 21.91 1.19
N CYS A 211 -1.89 22.66 0.42
CA CYS A 211 -3.12 22.19 -0.20
C CYS A 211 -4.02 21.42 0.79
N ASN A 212 -4.06 21.84 2.06
CA ASN A 212 -4.88 21.21 3.09
C ASN A 212 -6.14 22.02 3.44
N LEU A 213 -6.29 23.18 2.81
CA LEU A 213 -7.50 23.98 2.79
C LEU A 213 -7.73 24.46 1.37
N LEU A 214 -8.87 24.08 0.79
CA LEU A 214 -9.32 24.51 -0.53
C LEU A 214 -10.65 25.24 -0.38
N VAL A 215 -10.78 26.41 -1.02
CA VAL A 215 -12.03 27.19 -1.04
C VAL A 215 -12.31 27.65 -2.46
N PHE A 216 -13.51 27.40 -2.95
CA PHE A 216 -13.92 27.80 -4.29
C PHE A 216 -15.42 28.07 -4.37
N ASN A 217 -15.80 28.92 -5.32
CA ASN A 217 -17.19 29.19 -5.66
C ASN A 217 -17.50 28.61 -7.03
N TYR A 218 -18.67 28.03 -7.22
CA TYR A 218 -19.06 27.46 -8.49
C TYR A 218 -20.56 27.56 -8.74
N LYS A 219 -20.91 27.54 -10.02
CA LYS A 219 -22.29 27.68 -10.48
C LYS A 219 -22.92 26.30 -10.70
N VAL A 220 -24.13 26.13 -10.19
CA VAL A 220 -24.96 24.94 -10.42
C VAL A 220 -26.24 25.37 -11.12
N ALA A 221 -26.57 24.73 -12.24
CA ALA A 221 -27.81 24.98 -12.96
C ALA A 221 -28.89 24.00 -12.51
N ARG A 222 -30.03 24.52 -12.04
CA ARG A 222 -31.22 23.72 -11.68
C ARG A 222 -32.48 24.46 -12.08
N GLU A 223 -33.42 23.76 -12.73
CA GLU A 223 -34.74 24.30 -13.12
C GLU A 223 -34.64 25.62 -13.91
N GLY A 224 -33.62 25.74 -14.77
CA GLY A 224 -33.37 26.94 -15.59
C GLY A 224 -32.76 28.13 -14.84
N LYS A 225 -32.43 27.99 -13.55
CA LYS A 225 -31.76 29.00 -12.73
C LYS A 225 -30.35 28.56 -12.36
N SER A 226 -29.41 29.50 -12.33
CA SER A 226 -28.04 29.29 -11.88
C SER A 226 -27.89 29.75 -10.44
N PHE A 227 -27.36 28.89 -9.58
CA PHE A 227 -27.11 29.16 -8.17
C PHE A 227 -25.62 29.10 -7.90
N LEU A 228 -25.15 30.01 -7.03
CA LEU A 228 -23.77 30.04 -6.60
C LEU A 228 -23.62 29.25 -5.29
N LEU A 229 -22.71 28.29 -5.31
CA LEU A 229 -22.30 27.51 -4.14
C LEU A 229 -20.85 27.82 -3.79
N ASN A 230 -20.56 27.94 -2.50
CA ASN A 230 -19.23 28.00 -1.94
C ASN A 230 -18.90 26.66 -1.31
N ALA A 231 -17.77 26.06 -1.71
CA ALA A 231 -17.23 24.86 -1.10
C ALA A 231 -15.94 25.18 -0.33
N ARG A 232 -15.83 24.61 0.88
CA ARG A 232 -14.65 24.66 1.73
C ARG A 232 -14.25 23.23 2.11
N LEU A 233 -13.06 22.80 1.68
CA LEU A 233 -12.53 21.46 1.92
C LEU A 233 -11.32 21.55 2.86
N LEU A 234 -11.36 20.81 3.96
CA LEU A 234 -10.32 20.77 4.99
C LEU A 234 -9.76 19.35 5.12
N TYR A 235 -8.44 19.24 5.00
CA TYR A 235 -7.68 18.00 5.08
C TYR A 235 -6.90 18.00 6.40
N ARG A 236 -7.47 17.37 7.44
CA ARG A 236 -6.85 17.36 8.78
C ARG A 236 -5.71 16.36 8.86
N ASP A 237 -5.86 15.21 8.20
CA ASP A 237 -4.80 14.21 8.08
C ASP A 237 -3.81 14.63 6.98
N PRO A 238 -2.54 14.93 7.31
CA PRO A 238 -1.54 15.33 6.33
C PRO A 238 -1.19 14.22 5.34
N CYS A 239 -1.49 12.95 5.67
CA CYS A 239 -1.25 11.77 4.83
C CYS A 239 -2.47 11.34 4.00
N SER A 240 -3.59 12.07 4.08
CA SER A 240 -4.78 11.78 3.28
C SER A 240 -4.86 12.66 2.03
N THR A 241 -5.28 12.08 0.91
CA THR A 241 -5.60 12.78 -0.33
C THR A 241 -7.07 13.24 -0.40
N LEU A 242 -7.92 12.75 0.50
CA LEU A 242 -9.34 13.11 0.61
C LEU A 242 -9.57 14.04 1.81
N PRO A 243 -10.51 14.99 1.70
CA PRO A 243 -10.79 15.93 2.77
C PRO A 243 -11.47 15.22 3.94
N SER A 244 -11.04 15.56 5.15
CA SER A 244 -11.68 15.11 6.39
C SER A 244 -13.04 15.79 6.60
N GLU A 245 -13.16 17.01 6.09
CA GLU A 245 -14.34 17.84 6.21
C GLU A 245 -14.55 18.60 4.91
N ALA A 246 -15.78 18.57 4.42
CA ALA A 246 -16.23 19.35 3.28
C ALA A 246 -17.49 20.09 3.72
N ILE A 247 -17.57 21.38 3.47
CA ILE A 247 -18.75 22.19 3.75
C ILE A 247 -19.11 22.88 2.44
N VAL A 248 -20.38 22.77 2.06
CA VAL A 248 -20.94 23.48 0.90
C VAL A 248 -22.06 24.37 1.41
N SER A 249 -21.97 25.66 1.11
CA SER A 249 -22.95 26.68 1.51
C SER A 249 -23.44 27.45 0.30
N CYS A 250 -24.71 27.88 0.31
CA CYS A 250 -25.29 28.76 -0.71
C CYS A 250 -25.31 30.20 -0.20
N THR A 251 -25.01 31.16 -1.07
CA THR A 251 -24.96 32.59 -0.72
C THR A 251 -26.34 33.28 -0.78
N ALA A 252 -27.36 32.65 -1.36
CA ALA A 252 -28.72 33.16 -1.46
C ALA A 252 -29.68 32.42 -0.52
N GLU A 253 -30.85 33.00 -0.23
CA GLU A 253 -31.92 32.40 0.59
C GLU A 253 -32.17 30.94 0.17
N ALA A 254 -31.67 30.02 0.99
CA ALA A 254 -31.54 28.62 0.63
C ALA A 254 -32.91 27.95 0.62
N SER A 255 -33.39 27.55 -0.56
CA SER A 255 -34.49 26.60 -0.65
C SER A 255 -34.05 25.25 -0.08
N ALA A 256 -34.98 24.48 0.49
CA ALA A 256 -34.69 23.15 1.03
C ALA A 256 -34.01 22.23 -0.02
N ALA A 257 -34.41 22.38 -1.29
CA ALA A 257 -33.84 21.64 -2.41
C ALA A 257 -32.37 21.98 -2.70
N LEU A 258 -31.93 23.23 -2.48
CA LEU A 258 -30.52 23.63 -2.61
C LEU A 258 -29.67 23.14 -1.44
N ALA A 259 -30.25 23.12 -0.23
CA ALA A 259 -29.59 22.55 0.94
C ALA A 259 -29.30 21.05 0.76
N GLU A 260 -30.23 20.31 0.14
CA GLU A 260 -30.04 18.90 -0.21
C GLU A 260 -28.88 18.70 -1.21
N VAL A 261 -28.82 19.53 -2.26
CA VAL A 261 -27.70 19.49 -3.23
C VAL A 261 -26.37 19.81 -2.56
N ALA A 262 -26.33 20.85 -1.72
CA ALA A 262 -25.12 21.21 -0.97
C ALA A 262 -24.67 20.06 -0.05
N ALA A 263 -25.61 19.39 0.63
CA ALA A 263 -25.32 18.22 1.45
C ALA A 263 -24.79 17.04 0.61
N ALA A 264 -25.38 16.79 -0.56
CA ALA A 264 -24.93 15.75 -1.47
C ALA A 264 -23.50 16.02 -1.99
N HIS A 265 -23.20 17.24 -2.43
CA HIS A 265 -21.86 17.63 -2.86
C HIS A 265 -20.84 17.55 -1.72
N SER A 266 -21.23 17.99 -0.52
CA SER A 266 -20.41 17.85 0.70
C SER A 266 -20.07 16.39 0.99
N ALA A 267 -21.01 15.46 0.83
CA ALA A 267 -20.74 14.04 1.00
C ALA A 267 -19.82 13.50 -0.11
N LEU A 268 -20.07 13.89 -1.36
CA LEU A 268 -19.33 13.46 -2.54
C LEU A 268 -17.84 13.84 -2.44
N TYR A 269 -17.53 15.09 -2.09
CA TYR A 269 -16.15 15.57 -1.96
C TYR A 269 -15.33 14.84 -0.88
N ARG A 270 -15.99 14.20 0.10
CA ARG A 270 -15.29 13.39 1.12
C ARG A 270 -14.96 11.97 0.66
N GLN A 271 -15.66 11.50 -0.37
CA GLN A 271 -15.55 10.12 -0.84
C GLN A 271 -14.70 10.00 -2.11
N ILE A 272 -14.69 11.05 -2.93
CA ILE A 272 -14.09 11.03 -4.27
C ILE A 272 -13.08 12.18 -4.40
N PRO A 273 -11.93 11.97 -5.09
CA PRO A 273 -11.00 13.03 -5.43
C PRO A 273 -11.68 14.22 -6.12
N LEU A 274 -11.28 15.44 -5.78
CA LEU A 274 -11.98 16.67 -6.16
C LEU A 274 -12.18 16.79 -7.68
N HIS A 275 -11.16 16.48 -8.48
CA HIS A 275 -11.22 16.59 -9.94
C HIS A 275 -12.13 15.55 -10.60
N ARG A 276 -12.55 14.50 -9.88
CA ARG A 276 -13.53 13.49 -10.35
C ARG A 276 -14.93 13.69 -9.77
N ALA A 277 -15.03 14.40 -8.65
CA ALA A 277 -16.28 14.65 -7.94
C ALA A 277 -17.12 15.78 -8.56
N PHE A 278 -16.51 16.56 -9.45
CA PHE A 278 -17.10 17.72 -10.11
C PHE A 278 -17.41 17.41 -11.57
#